data_AF-A0A399F1P2-F1
#
_entry.id   AF-A0A399F1P2-F1
#
_cell.length_a   1.000
_cell.length_b   1.000
_cell.length_c   1.000
_cell.angle_alpha   90.00
_cell.angle_beta   90.00
_cell.angle_gamma   90.00
#
_symmetry.space_group_name_H-M   'P 1'
#
loop_
_entity.id
_entity.type
_entity.pdbx_description
1 polymer ?
#
loop_
_entity_poly.entity_id
_entity_poly.type
_entity_poly.pdbx_seq_one_letter_code
_entity_poly.pdbx_strand_id
1 'polypeptide(L)'
;MVRSSSVSKPLSATWRDYFWLTKPRVISLLLFTAIMAMFIAAGGWPGLELFAAVFVGGYMSAASANVFNMVVDRDIDARMKRTAGRPTVTQAIGTREALVFAVLLMLGAFLILWLGANLSAALLSMAGLGWYVLVYTLYMKRRFWSNIVIGGAAGAFPPLVGWVAVTGELGWLPWLLFALIFYWTPVHFWALALMIKEDYRAVGIPMLPVVMGERATAAQIGLYAILTVLISVLPLFFGQLHGFYLLSSLPLNALLLKHSWELYRAPERPRAVRLYKYSMLYLALAFAAMAVDRALWM
;
A
#
# COMPACT_ATOMS: atom_id res chain seq x y z
N MET A 1 16.19 46.22 0.06
CA MET A 1 16.84 45.27 1.00
C MET A 1 15.77 44.63 1.87
N VAL A 2 15.23 43.49 1.43
CA VAL A 2 14.25 42.73 2.21
C VAL A 2 15.03 41.84 3.16
N ARG A 3 14.88 42.06 4.48
CA ARG A 3 15.49 41.25 5.53
C ARG A 3 15.03 39.80 5.36
N SER A 4 15.96 38.89 5.05
CA SER A 4 15.73 37.46 5.18
C SER A 4 15.57 37.13 6.66
N SER A 5 14.36 36.83 7.10
CA SER A 5 14.13 36.21 8.40
C SER A 5 14.76 34.81 8.35
N SER A 6 15.96 34.69 8.92
CA SER A 6 16.60 33.40 9.19
C SER A 6 15.79 32.69 10.27
N VAL A 7 14.77 31.94 9.85
CA VAL A 7 14.10 30.97 10.72
C VAL A 7 15.17 29.99 11.17
N SER A 8 15.53 30.05 12.45
CA SER A 8 16.42 29.09 13.10
C SER A 8 15.82 27.70 12.96
N LYS A 9 16.43 26.87 12.11
CA LYS A 9 16.06 25.46 12.03
C LYS A 9 16.46 24.79 13.36
N PRO A 10 15.57 24.02 14.01
CA PRO A 10 15.96 23.28 15.20
C PRO A 10 17.15 22.35 14.88
N LEU A 11 18.16 22.38 15.74
CA LEU A 11 19.46 21.71 15.57
C LEU A 11 19.39 20.18 15.81
N SER A 12 18.26 19.65 16.26
CA SER A 12 18.09 18.22 16.53
C SER A 12 16.74 17.69 16.05
N ALA A 13 16.77 16.51 15.44
CA ALA A 13 15.57 15.76 15.08
C ALA A 13 14.74 15.45 16.32
N THR A 14 13.42 15.62 16.21
CA THR A 14 12.48 15.23 17.26
C THR A 14 11.87 13.86 16.98
N TRP A 15 11.27 13.23 17.99
CA TRP A 15 10.50 11.99 17.79
C TRP A 15 9.37 12.15 16.76
N ARG A 16 8.82 13.37 16.63
CA ARG A 16 7.78 13.70 15.64
C ARG A 16 8.32 13.60 14.21
N ASP A 17 9.58 13.98 13.98
CA ASP A 17 10.22 13.87 12.68
C ASP A 17 10.39 12.40 12.28
N TYR A 18 10.83 11.55 13.22
CA TYR A 18 10.94 10.10 13.00
C TYR A 18 9.57 9.45 12.77
N PHE A 19 8.56 9.80 13.57
CA PHE A 19 7.18 9.32 13.38
C PHE A 19 6.61 9.77 12.03
N TRP A 20 7.00 10.94 11.53
CA TRP A 20 6.59 11.40 10.22
C TRP A 20 7.19 10.54 9.09
N LEU A 21 8.46 10.09 9.25
CA LEU A 21 9.12 9.21 8.26
C LEU A 21 8.40 7.87 8.08
N THR A 22 7.68 7.38 9.09
CA THR A 22 6.96 6.10 8.98
C THR A 22 5.71 6.19 8.08
N LYS A 23 5.14 7.37 7.87
CA LYS A 23 3.88 7.60 7.11
C LYS A 23 2.69 6.76 7.63
N PRO A 24 2.20 6.98 8.86
CA PRO A 24 1.12 6.18 9.46
C PRO A 24 -0.16 6.15 8.62
N ARG A 25 -0.50 7.24 7.93
CA ARG A 25 -1.67 7.32 7.04
C ARG A 25 -1.56 6.45 5.79
N VAL A 26 -0.34 6.20 5.31
CA VAL A 26 -0.11 5.33 4.14
C VAL A 26 -0.13 3.87 4.59
N ILE A 27 0.41 3.59 5.77
CA ILE A 27 0.50 2.24 6.34
C ILE A 27 -0.87 1.69 6.76
N SER A 28 -1.82 2.54 7.19
CA SER A 28 -3.06 2.10 7.83
C SER A 28 -3.86 1.09 7.01
N LEU A 29 -4.04 1.30 5.70
CA LEU A 29 -4.79 0.37 4.86
C LEU A 29 -4.03 -0.95 4.66
N LEU A 30 -2.69 -0.91 4.51
CA LEU A 30 -1.86 -2.11 4.39
C LEU A 30 -1.97 -2.97 5.65
N LEU A 31 -1.83 -2.35 6.83
CA LEU A 31 -2.02 -3.03 8.11
C LEU A 31 -3.43 -3.59 8.24
N PHE A 32 -4.44 -2.81 7.87
CA PHE A 32 -5.82 -3.27 7.91
C PHE A 32 -6.00 -4.54 7.08
N THR A 33 -5.45 -4.59 5.86
CA THR A 33 -5.55 -5.81 5.02
C THR A 33 -4.80 -7.01 5.61
N ALA A 34 -3.65 -6.82 6.26
CA ALA A 34 -2.96 -7.89 6.98
C ALA A 34 -3.82 -8.42 8.14
N ILE A 35 -4.36 -7.52 8.96
CA ILE A 35 -5.21 -7.88 10.10
C ILE A 35 -6.46 -8.61 9.61
N MET A 36 -7.17 -8.10 8.61
CA MET A 36 -8.34 -8.79 8.07
C MET A 36 -7.99 -10.15 7.50
N ALA A 37 -6.82 -10.31 6.86
CA ALA A 37 -6.35 -11.64 6.44
C ALA A 37 -6.13 -12.60 7.61
N MET A 38 -5.70 -12.12 8.79
CA MET A 38 -5.64 -12.94 10.01
C MET A 38 -7.03 -13.41 10.42
N PHE A 39 -8.04 -12.53 10.40
CA PHE A 39 -9.41 -12.90 10.75
C PHE A 39 -10.01 -13.90 9.74
N ILE A 40 -9.76 -13.68 8.45
CA ILE A 40 -10.17 -14.60 7.36
C ILE A 40 -9.52 -15.98 7.57
N ALA A 41 -8.23 -16.02 7.94
CA ALA A 41 -7.49 -17.25 8.16
C ALA A 41 -7.96 -18.00 9.42
N ALA A 42 -8.18 -17.26 10.52
CA ALA A 42 -8.60 -17.82 11.80
C ALA A 42 -10.08 -18.22 11.86
N GLY A 43 -10.91 -17.71 10.93
CA GLY A 43 -12.37 -17.83 11.03
C GLY A 43 -12.93 -17.00 12.20
N GLY A 44 -12.26 -15.93 12.61
CA GLY A 44 -12.63 -15.18 13.81
C GLY A 44 -11.46 -14.43 14.43
N TRP A 45 -11.48 -14.25 15.75
CA TRP A 45 -10.41 -13.55 16.48
C TRP A 45 -9.15 -14.42 16.60
N PRO A 46 -7.99 -13.97 16.08
CA PRO A 46 -6.75 -14.76 16.09
C PRO A 46 -5.98 -14.75 17.44
N GLY A 47 -6.49 -14.06 18.47
CA GLY A 47 -5.79 -13.87 19.75
C GLY A 47 -4.98 -12.58 19.83
N LEU A 48 -4.86 -12.02 21.04
CA LEU A 48 -4.24 -10.71 21.27
C LEU A 48 -2.73 -10.68 20.98
N GLU A 49 -2.02 -11.73 21.37
CA GLU A 49 -0.56 -11.82 21.20
C GLU A 49 -0.19 -11.83 19.72
N LEU A 50 -0.83 -12.71 18.94
CA LEU A 50 -0.60 -12.81 17.50
C LEU A 50 -1.03 -11.53 16.77
N PHE A 51 -2.20 -10.98 17.13
CA PHE A 51 -2.65 -9.68 16.62
C PHE A 51 -1.62 -8.58 16.87
N ALA A 52 -1.11 -8.46 18.10
CA ALA A 52 -0.12 -7.45 18.46
C ALA A 52 1.20 -7.64 17.70
N ALA A 53 1.67 -8.88 17.57
CA ALA A 53 2.89 -9.21 16.82
C ALA A 53 2.78 -8.79 15.35
N VAL A 54 1.68 -9.15 14.67
CA VAL A 54 1.46 -8.79 13.26
C VAL A 54 1.22 -7.28 13.10
N PHE A 55 0.47 -6.65 14.00
CA PHE A 55 0.21 -5.22 13.95
C PHE A 55 1.50 -4.41 14.09
N VAL A 56 2.29 -4.68 15.14
CA VAL A 56 3.52 -3.93 15.43
C VAL A 56 4.60 -4.28 14.41
N GLY A 57 4.83 -5.57 14.15
CA GLY A 57 5.82 -6.02 13.18
C GLY A 57 5.51 -5.56 11.75
N GLY A 58 4.25 -5.62 11.34
CA GLY A 58 3.79 -5.10 10.06
C GLY A 58 3.95 -3.58 9.95
N TYR A 59 3.67 -2.83 11.02
CA TYR A 59 3.86 -1.38 11.05
C TYR A 59 5.34 -1.04 10.87
N MET A 60 6.22 -1.70 11.63
CA MET A 60 7.66 -1.48 11.58
C MET A 60 8.24 -1.83 10.21
N SER A 61 7.79 -2.93 9.58
CA SER A 61 8.22 -3.33 8.24
C SER A 61 7.82 -2.28 7.19
N ALA A 62 6.55 -1.86 7.17
CA ALA A 62 6.08 -0.83 6.25
C ALA A 62 6.72 0.54 6.52
N ALA A 63 7.00 0.87 7.78
CA ALA A 63 7.72 2.07 8.18
C ALA A 63 9.16 2.06 7.66
N SER A 64 9.88 0.94 7.81
CA SER A 64 11.23 0.77 7.27
C SER A 64 11.26 0.99 5.76
N ALA A 65 10.33 0.35 5.03
CA ALA A 65 10.19 0.52 3.58
C ALA A 65 9.96 1.99 3.18
N ASN A 66 9.13 2.72 3.94
CA ASN A 66 8.91 4.15 3.72
C ASN A 66 10.16 5.01 3.96
N VAL A 67 10.92 4.72 5.03
CA VAL A 67 12.14 5.46 5.35
C VAL A 67 13.20 5.24 4.26
N PHE A 68 13.44 3.99 3.86
CA PHE A 68 14.33 3.68 2.73
C PHE A 68 13.91 4.42 1.46
N ASN A 69 12.61 4.41 1.15
CA ASN A 69 12.09 5.14 -0.01
C ASN A 69 12.35 6.65 0.05
N MET A 70 12.13 7.29 1.20
CA MET A 70 12.40 8.72 1.37
C MET A 70 13.89 9.07 1.35
N VAL A 71 14.78 8.13 1.72
CA VAL A 71 16.23 8.33 1.60
C VAL A 71 16.65 8.25 0.14
N VAL A 72 16.20 7.21 -0.59
CA VAL A 72 16.53 7.02 -2.00
C VAL A 72 15.94 8.13 -2.88
N ASP A 73 14.73 8.59 -2.58
CA ASP A 73 14.02 9.58 -3.38
C ASP A 73 14.26 11.03 -2.97
N ARG A 74 15.25 11.29 -2.11
CA ARG A 74 15.54 12.64 -1.62
C ARG A 74 15.73 13.67 -2.74
N ASP A 75 16.44 13.30 -3.80
CA ASP A 75 16.76 14.18 -4.94
C ASP A 75 15.53 14.59 -5.76
N ILE A 76 14.55 13.69 -5.93
CA ILE A 76 13.28 14.00 -6.59
C ILE A 76 12.31 14.68 -5.61
N ASP A 77 12.33 14.29 -4.34
CA ASP A 77 11.47 14.86 -3.31
C ASP A 77 11.77 16.35 -3.07
N ALA A 78 13.04 16.76 -3.18
CA ALA A 78 13.46 18.16 -3.08
C ALA A 78 12.87 19.06 -4.16
N ARG A 79 12.46 18.48 -5.31
CA ARG A 79 11.96 19.20 -6.48
C ARG A 79 10.43 19.21 -6.60
N MET A 80 9.72 18.57 -5.67
CA MET A 80 8.25 18.56 -5.66
C MET A 80 7.71 19.35 -4.46
N LYS A 81 6.79 20.30 -4.72
CA LYS A 81 6.21 21.18 -3.68
C LYS A 81 5.65 20.41 -2.48
N ARG A 82 5.05 19.24 -2.72
CA ARG A 82 4.44 18.39 -1.70
C ARG A 82 5.45 17.70 -0.76
N THR A 83 6.70 17.51 -1.20
CA THR A 83 7.69 16.67 -0.51
C THR A 83 8.98 17.40 -0.17
N ALA A 84 9.15 18.63 -0.64
CA ALA A 84 10.32 19.45 -0.32
C ALA A 84 10.48 19.72 1.19
N GLY A 85 9.40 19.61 1.97
CA GLY A 85 9.40 19.74 3.44
C GLY A 85 9.71 18.46 4.22
N ARG A 86 10.07 17.35 3.56
CA ARG A 86 10.37 16.07 4.23
C ARG A 86 11.58 16.20 5.16
N PRO A 87 11.61 15.57 6.36
CA PRO A 87 12.78 15.61 7.25
C PRO A 87 14.08 15.11 6.60
N THR A 88 13.99 14.14 5.67
CA THR A 88 15.14 13.66 4.88
C THR A 88 15.63 14.66 3.84
N VAL A 89 14.77 15.57 3.36
CA VAL A 89 15.12 16.62 2.38
C VAL A 89 15.66 17.85 3.10
N THR A 90 15.00 18.28 4.18
CA THR A 90 15.41 19.45 4.96
C THR A 90 16.68 19.22 5.78
N GLN A 91 17.15 17.97 5.84
CA GLN A 91 18.25 17.46 6.68
C GLN A 91 17.99 17.65 8.18
N ALA A 92 16.71 17.73 8.60
CA ALA A 92 16.35 17.62 10.00
C ALA A 92 16.71 16.24 10.56
N ILE A 93 16.61 15.19 9.73
CA ILE A 93 17.19 13.87 9.98
C ILE A 93 18.23 13.61 8.88
N GLY A 94 19.48 13.39 9.28
CA GLY A 94 20.56 13.09 8.35
C GLY A 94 20.39 11.71 7.68
N THR A 95 21.14 11.49 6.61
CA THR A 95 21.05 10.24 5.82
C THR A 95 21.38 9.02 6.64
N ARG A 96 22.44 9.11 7.45
CA ARG A 96 22.94 7.99 8.23
C ARG A 96 21.93 7.61 9.32
N GLU A 97 21.38 8.61 9.98
CA GLU A 97 20.36 8.48 11.02
C GLU A 97 19.09 7.85 10.46
N ALA A 98 18.62 8.32 9.31
CA ALA A 98 17.46 7.74 8.62
C ALA A 98 17.70 6.27 8.22
N LEU A 99 18.89 5.94 7.70
CA LEU A 99 19.23 4.56 7.33
C LEU A 99 19.36 3.64 8.55
N VAL A 100 20.00 4.09 9.63
CA VAL A 100 20.06 3.35 10.89
C VAL A 100 18.65 3.10 11.42
N PHE A 101 17.79 4.12 11.43
CA PHE A 101 16.39 3.97 11.83
C PHE A 101 15.63 2.96 10.97
N ALA A 102 15.79 3.00 9.64
CA ALA A 102 15.18 2.04 8.73
C ALA A 102 15.64 0.60 9.01
N VAL A 103 16.93 0.40 9.24
CA VAL A 103 17.50 -0.92 9.56
C VAL A 103 17.01 -1.43 10.92
N LEU A 104 16.95 -0.57 11.94
CA LEU A 104 16.41 -0.96 13.25
C LEU A 104 14.94 -1.35 13.17
N LEU A 105 14.12 -0.60 12.40
CA LEU A 105 12.73 -0.96 12.13
C LEU A 105 12.62 -2.29 11.38
N MET A 106 13.48 -2.54 10.40
CA MET A 106 13.51 -3.80 9.63
C MET A 106 13.84 -5.00 10.52
N LEU A 107 14.92 -4.90 11.32
CA LEU A 107 15.35 -5.97 12.23
C LEU A 107 14.32 -6.20 13.34
N GLY A 108 13.77 -5.14 13.90
CA GLY A 108 12.70 -5.24 14.90
C GLY A 108 11.43 -5.87 14.33
N ALA A 109 11.03 -5.50 13.11
CA ALA A 109 9.90 -6.12 12.43
C ALA A 109 10.12 -7.63 12.23
N PHE A 110 11.32 -8.03 11.78
CA PHE A 110 11.68 -9.43 11.60
C PHE A 110 11.60 -10.20 12.92
N LEU A 111 12.23 -9.69 13.99
CA LEU A 111 12.24 -10.35 15.30
C LEU A 111 10.85 -10.46 15.91
N ILE A 112 10.05 -9.39 15.86
CA ILE A 112 8.67 -9.41 16.40
C ILE A 112 7.80 -10.42 15.65
N LEU A 113 7.88 -10.46 14.32
CA LEU A 113 7.08 -11.40 13.53
C LEU A 113 7.56 -12.84 13.70
N TRP A 114 8.88 -13.07 13.79
CA TRP A 114 9.41 -14.42 13.96
C TRP A 114 9.06 -14.98 15.33
N LEU A 115 9.28 -14.21 16.40
CA LEU A 115 9.06 -14.66 17.77
C LEU A 115 7.58 -14.61 18.19
N GLY A 116 6.82 -13.64 17.68
CA GLY A 116 5.41 -13.46 18.02
C GLY A 116 4.42 -14.14 17.08
N ALA A 117 4.88 -14.62 15.91
CA ALA A 117 4.07 -15.41 14.99
C ALA A 117 4.85 -16.64 14.52
N ASN A 118 5.59 -16.53 13.42
CA ASN A 118 6.43 -17.59 12.88
C ASN A 118 7.45 -17.06 11.86
N LEU A 119 8.43 -17.90 11.51
CA LEU A 119 9.50 -17.54 10.58
C LEU A 119 8.96 -17.20 9.17
N SER A 120 7.92 -17.91 8.71
CA SER A 120 7.30 -17.67 7.40
C SER A 120 6.72 -16.26 7.30
N ALA A 121 6.03 -15.78 8.34
CA ALA A 121 5.49 -14.42 8.41
C ALA A 121 6.62 -13.38 8.36
N ALA A 122 7.70 -13.61 9.11
CA ALA A 122 8.86 -12.71 9.12
C ALA A 122 9.54 -12.64 7.73
N LEU A 123 9.76 -13.80 7.09
CA LEU A 123 10.38 -13.86 5.76
C LEU A 123 9.50 -13.22 4.67
N LEU A 124 8.18 -13.44 4.68
CA LEU A 124 7.27 -12.78 3.74
C LEU A 124 7.23 -11.26 3.94
N SER A 125 7.29 -10.80 5.19
CA SER A 125 7.39 -9.37 5.49
C SER A 125 8.68 -8.77 4.93
N MET A 126 9.82 -9.47 5.07
CA MET A 126 11.09 -9.06 4.47
C MET A 126 11.07 -9.12 2.94
N ALA A 127 10.40 -10.11 2.35
CA ALA A 127 10.21 -10.19 0.91
C ALA A 127 9.40 -8.99 0.38
N GLY A 128 8.32 -8.60 1.05
CA GLY A 128 7.53 -7.41 0.69
C GLY A 128 8.31 -6.10 0.84
N LEU A 129 9.07 -5.95 1.93
CA LEU A 129 9.98 -4.81 2.12
C LEU A 129 11.04 -4.76 1.02
N GLY A 130 11.71 -5.88 0.76
CA GLY A 130 12.71 -6.01 -0.29
C GLY A 130 12.14 -5.70 -1.68
N TRP A 131 10.92 -6.17 -1.98
CA TRP A 131 10.23 -5.83 -3.22
C TRP A 131 9.98 -4.33 -3.35
N TYR A 132 9.53 -3.68 -2.27
CA TYR A 132 9.29 -2.23 -2.28
C TYR A 132 10.57 -1.41 -2.48
N VAL A 133 11.67 -1.81 -1.83
CA VAL A 133 12.93 -1.06 -1.87
C VAL A 133 13.70 -1.35 -3.15
N LEU A 134 13.95 -2.63 -3.44
CA LEU A 134 14.81 -3.05 -4.55
C LEU A 134 14.07 -2.97 -5.89
N VAL A 135 12.90 -3.61 -5.99
CA VAL A 135 12.16 -3.70 -7.25
C VAL A 135 11.47 -2.37 -7.54
N TYR A 136 10.61 -1.90 -6.64
CA TYR A 136 9.88 -0.65 -6.90
C TYR A 136 10.78 0.57 -6.82
N THR A 137 11.36 0.87 -5.66
CA THR A 137 12.02 2.18 -5.42
C THR A 137 13.29 2.35 -6.25
N LEU A 138 14.22 1.40 -6.20
CA LEU A 138 15.53 1.52 -6.85
C LEU A 138 15.49 1.20 -8.35
N TYR A 139 14.81 0.12 -8.74
CA TYR A 139 14.84 -0.35 -10.12
C TYR A 139 13.73 0.28 -10.97
N MET A 140 12.47 0.10 -10.60
CA MET A 140 11.37 0.37 -11.52
C MET A 140 10.90 1.82 -11.55
N LYS A 141 10.79 2.47 -10.39
CA LYS A 141 10.11 3.77 -10.21
C LYS A 141 10.58 4.81 -11.21
N ARG A 142 11.88 4.88 -11.48
CA ARG A 142 12.53 5.85 -12.37
C ARG A 142 12.70 5.39 -13.82
N ARG A 143 12.39 4.12 -14.14
CA ARG A 143 12.74 3.50 -15.44
C ARG A 143 11.53 3.10 -16.28
N PHE A 144 10.44 2.65 -15.65
CA PHE A 144 9.32 2.05 -16.38
C PHE A 144 7.99 2.70 -16.02
N TRP A 145 7.08 2.76 -16.99
CA TRP A 145 5.69 3.19 -16.78
C TRP A 145 4.86 2.18 -16.00
N SER A 146 5.24 0.90 -16.07
CA SER A 146 4.62 -0.21 -15.34
C SER A 146 5.12 -0.31 -13.88
N ASN A 147 5.87 0.69 -13.40
CA ASN A 147 6.47 0.73 -12.07
C ASN A 147 5.50 0.38 -10.94
N ILE A 148 4.25 0.82 -11.02
CA ILE A 148 3.23 0.61 -10.00
C ILE A 148 2.48 -0.70 -10.18
N VAL A 149 2.46 -1.27 -11.39
CA VAL A 149 1.87 -2.60 -11.61
C VAL A 149 2.76 -3.64 -10.93
N ILE A 150 4.03 -3.72 -11.35
CA ILE A 150 4.95 -4.73 -10.83
C ILE A 150 5.47 -4.33 -9.44
N GLY A 151 5.91 -3.08 -9.28
CA GLY A 151 6.41 -2.59 -7.99
C GLY A 151 5.33 -2.46 -6.91
N GLY A 152 4.07 -2.26 -7.32
CA GLY A 152 2.92 -2.24 -6.42
C GLY A 152 2.63 -3.58 -5.75
N ALA A 153 3.20 -4.69 -6.26
CA ALA A 153 3.09 -6.00 -5.64
C ALA A 153 3.57 -6.02 -4.18
N ALA A 154 4.50 -5.12 -3.80
CA ALA A 154 4.89 -4.94 -2.40
C ALA A 154 3.71 -4.69 -1.46
N GLY A 155 2.71 -3.92 -1.93
CA GLY A 155 1.49 -3.62 -1.16
C GLY A 155 0.55 -4.82 -1.00
N ALA A 156 0.78 -5.90 -1.75
CA ALA A 156 -0.01 -7.12 -1.71
C ALA A 156 0.55 -8.21 -0.77
N PHE A 157 1.78 -8.05 -0.26
CA PHE A 157 2.36 -8.94 0.76
C PHE A 157 1.65 -8.94 2.13
N PRO A 158 1.13 -7.80 2.66
CA PRO A 158 0.49 -7.76 3.97
C PRO A 158 -0.56 -8.87 4.24
N PRO A 159 -1.52 -9.17 3.35
CA PRO A 159 -2.44 -10.29 3.58
C PRO A 159 -1.76 -11.66 3.61
N LEU A 160 -0.67 -11.88 2.86
CA LEU A 160 0.11 -13.13 2.95
C LEU A 160 0.75 -13.26 4.34
N VAL A 161 1.32 -12.16 4.85
CA VAL A 161 1.92 -12.11 6.20
C VAL A 161 0.87 -12.39 7.26
N GLY A 162 -0.28 -11.70 7.19
CA GLY A 162 -1.38 -11.91 8.14
C GLY A 162 -1.94 -13.32 8.11
N TRP A 163 -2.12 -13.90 6.92
CA TRP A 163 -2.59 -15.28 6.78
C TRP A 163 -1.59 -16.29 7.37
N VAL A 164 -0.34 -16.26 6.90
CA VAL A 164 0.65 -17.27 7.33
C VAL A 164 1.00 -17.13 8.80
N ALA A 165 0.85 -15.94 9.40
CA ALA A 165 1.01 -15.75 10.83
C ALA A 165 0.04 -16.63 11.64
N VAL A 166 -1.17 -16.84 11.13
CA VAL A 166 -2.20 -17.69 11.76
C VAL A 166 -2.00 -19.17 11.40
N THR A 167 -1.81 -19.47 10.12
CA THR A 167 -1.88 -20.87 9.63
C THR A 167 -0.52 -21.56 9.53
N GLY A 168 0.58 -20.82 9.49
CA GLY A 168 1.92 -21.36 9.20
C GLY A 168 2.18 -21.73 7.73
N GLU A 169 1.14 -21.81 6.91
CA GLU A 169 1.20 -22.23 5.50
C GLU A 169 0.44 -21.31 4.54
N LEU A 170 0.82 -21.33 3.26
CA LEU A 170 0.17 -20.58 2.19
C LEU A 170 -0.63 -21.52 1.26
N GLY A 171 -1.94 -21.55 1.45
CA GLY A 171 -2.89 -22.13 0.49
C GLY A 171 -3.18 -21.16 -0.67
N TRP A 172 -4.18 -21.49 -1.48
CA TRP A 172 -4.55 -20.66 -2.64
C TRP A 172 -5.30 -19.38 -2.28
N LEU A 173 -6.09 -19.37 -1.19
CA LEU A 173 -6.87 -18.19 -0.77
C LEU A 173 -5.99 -16.97 -0.41
N PRO A 174 -4.90 -17.06 0.37
CA PRO A 174 -4.03 -15.91 0.60
C PRO A 174 -3.39 -15.37 -0.68
N TRP A 175 -3.07 -16.23 -1.66
CA TRP A 175 -2.62 -15.79 -2.98
C TRP A 175 -3.71 -15.06 -3.78
N LEU A 176 -4.98 -15.39 -3.59
CA LEU A 176 -6.08 -14.58 -4.13
C LEU A 176 -6.23 -13.23 -3.43
N LEU A 177 -6.03 -13.16 -2.11
CA LEU A 177 -6.01 -11.89 -1.38
C LEU A 177 -4.86 -11.00 -1.87
N PHE A 178 -3.69 -11.59 -2.10
CA PHE A 178 -2.56 -10.93 -2.76
C PHE A 178 -2.95 -10.45 -4.16
N ALA A 179 -3.52 -11.31 -4.99
CA ALA A 179 -3.94 -10.97 -6.34
C ALA A 179 -4.97 -9.83 -6.35
N LEU A 180 -5.92 -9.83 -5.41
CA LEU A 180 -6.92 -8.78 -5.27
C LEU A 180 -6.27 -7.43 -5.06
N ILE A 181 -5.32 -7.31 -4.11
CA ILE A 181 -4.58 -6.05 -3.89
C ILE A 181 -3.71 -5.71 -5.09
N PHE A 182 -3.06 -6.69 -5.71
CA PHE A 182 -2.20 -6.49 -6.88
C PHE A 182 -2.97 -5.88 -8.06
N TYR A 183 -4.11 -6.44 -8.44
CA TYR A 183 -4.94 -5.92 -9.54
C TYR A 183 -5.72 -4.65 -9.16
N TRP A 184 -6.04 -4.47 -7.88
CA TRP A 184 -6.62 -3.23 -7.37
C TRP A 184 -5.62 -2.05 -7.39
N THR A 185 -4.33 -2.31 -7.18
CA THR A 185 -3.30 -1.27 -7.03
C THR A 185 -3.25 -0.30 -8.22
N PRO A 186 -3.29 -0.76 -9.49
CA PRO A 186 -3.37 0.14 -10.64
C PRO A 186 -4.63 1.02 -10.68
N VAL A 187 -5.80 0.49 -10.27
CA VAL A 187 -7.05 1.27 -10.18
C VAL A 187 -6.87 2.44 -9.22
N HIS A 188 -6.34 2.15 -8.03
CA HIS A 188 -6.15 3.13 -6.97
C HIS A 188 -5.04 4.14 -7.29
N PHE A 189 -3.85 3.64 -7.62
CA PHE A 189 -2.67 4.47 -7.72
C PHE A 189 -2.63 5.28 -9.02
N TRP A 190 -3.13 4.76 -10.14
CA TRP A 190 -3.21 5.59 -11.34
C TRP A 190 -4.27 6.69 -11.23
N ALA A 191 -5.36 6.46 -10.47
CA ALA A 191 -6.28 7.54 -10.13
C ALA A 191 -5.57 8.66 -9.34
N LEU A 192 -4.70 8.32 -8.38
CA LEU A 192 -3.82 9.29 -7.74
C LEU A 192 -2.86 9.94 -8.74
N ALA A 193 -2.21 9.16 -9.59
CA ALA A 193 -1.23 9.65 -10.55
C ALA A 193 -1.82 10.66 -11.53
N LEU A 194 -3.08 10.51 -11.95
CA LEU A 194 -3.80 11.52 -12.74
C LEU A 194 -3.91 12.86 -12.00
N MET A 195 -4.08 12.84 -10.67
CA MET A 195 -4.18 14.05 -9.86
C MET A 195 -2.83 14.77 -9.67
N ILE A 196 -1.72 14.05 -9.75
CA ILE A 196 -0.37 14.60 -9.48
C ILE A 196 0.60 14.37 -10.65
N LYS A 197 0.09 14.23 -11.87
CA LYS A 197 0.87 13.93 -13.07
C LYS A 197 1.94 14.98 -13.36
N GLU A 198 1.65 16.25 -13.08
CA GLU A 198 2.58 17.35 -13.31
C GLU A 198 3.78 17.30 -12.36
N ASP A 199 3.57 16.88 -11.10
CA ASP A 199 4.65 16.67 -10.15
C ASP A 199 5.60 15.56 -10.66
N TYR A 200 5.04 14.46 -11.17
CA TYR A 200 5.85 13.37 -11.75
C TYR A 200 6.60 13.80 -13.01
N ARG A 201 5.96 14.57 -13.89
CA ARG A 201 6.58 15.11 -15.09
C ARG A 201 7.75 16.03 -14.75
N ALA A 202 7.59 16.91 -13.75
CA ALA A 202 8.62 17.86 -13.34
C ALA A 202 9.93 17.20 -12.85
N VAL A 203 9.85 15.97 -12.33
CA VAL A 203 11.03 15.22 -11.86
C VAL A 203 11.42 14.05 -12.76
N GLY A 204 10.81 13.95 -13.95
CA GLY A 204 11.15 12.93 -14.95
C GLY A 204 10.74 11.51 -14.57
N ILE A 205 9.75 11.32 -13.68
CA ILE A 205 9.24 9.99 -13.35
C ILE A 205 8.29 9.54 -14.46
N PRO A 206 8.57 8.41 -15.14
CA PRO A 206 7.81 7.96 -16.31
C PRO A 206 6.48 7.29 -15.92
N MET A 207 5.66 7.93 -15.10
CA MET A 207 4.36 7.38 -14.66
C MET A 207 3.41 7.23 -15.85
N LEU A 208 2.52 6.22 -15.84
CA LEU A 208 1.60 5.95 -16.96
C LEU A 208 0.90 7.20 -17.56
N PRO A 209 0.26 8.11 -16.78
CA PRO A 209 -0.35 9.33 -17.32
C PRO A 209 0.64 10.35 -17.89
N VAL A 210 1.91 10.29 -17.51
CA VAL A 210 2.98 11.13 -18.07
C VAL A 210 3.40 10.60 -19.44
N VAL A 211 3.51 9.27 -19.59
CA VAL A 211 4.02 8.61 -20.79
C VAL A 211 2.93 8.39 -21.84
N MET A 212 1.77 7.88 -21.43
CA MET A 212 0.68 7.45 -22.32
C MET A 212 -0.53 8.41 -22.31
N GLY A 213 -0.51 9.42 -21.44
CA GLY A 213 -1.58 10.40 -21.30
C GLY A 213 -2.80 9.89 -20.50
N GLU A 214 -3.75 10.80 -20.29
CA GLU A 214 -4.87 10.57 -19.37
C GLU A 214 -5.88 9.56 -19.90
N ARG A 215 -6.20 9.59 -21.20
CA ARG A 215 -7.17 8.67 -21.81
C ARG A 215 -6.71 7.22 -21.72
N ALA A 216 -5.46 6.94 -22.09
CA ALA A 216 -4.89 5.59 -21.98
C ALA A 216 -4.83 5.12 -20.52
N THR A 217 -4.48 6.01 -19.60
CA THR A 217 -4.48 5.72 -18.15
C THR A 217 -5.88 5.37 -17.65
N ALA A 218 -6.91 6.14 -18.04
CA ALA A 218 -8.29 5.87 -17.65
C ALA A 218 -8.82 4.55 -18.23
N ALA A 219 -8.44 4.20 -19.46
CA ALA A 219 -8.75 2.90 -20.06
C ALA A 219 -8.13 1.73 -19.29
N GLN A 220 -6.85 1.88 -18.91
CA GLN A 220 -6.16 0.88 -18.09
C GLN A 220 -6.78 0.75 -16.70
N ILE A 221 -7.15 1.86 -16.04
CA ILE A 221 -7.91 1.84 -14.79
C ILE A 221 -9.21 1.04 -14.94
N GLY A 222 -9.96 1.24 -16.03
CA GLY A 222 -11.17 0.47 -16.34
C GLY A 222 -10.91 -1.03 -16.45
N LEU A 223 -9.87 -1.42 -17.20
CA LEU A 223 -9.47 -2.82 -17.35
C LEU A 223 -9.11 -3.46 -16.00
N TYR A 224 -8.26 -2.81 -15.21
CA TYR A 224 -7.86 -3.32 -13.90
C TYR A 224 -9.03 -3.33 -12.90
N ALA A 225 -10.03 -2.46 -13.05
CA ALA A 225 -11.24 -2.52 -12.23
C ALA A 225 -12.07 -3.77 -12.56
N ILE A 226 -12.19 -4.14 -13.83
CA ILE A 226 -12.83 -5.40 -14.24
C ILE A 226 -12.06 -6.60 -13.66
N LEU A 227 -10.73 -6.63 -13.81
CA LEU A 227 -9.90 -7.70 -13.23
C LEU A 227 -10.05 -7.79 -11.71
N THR A 228 -10.07 -6.65 -11.02
CA THR A 228 -10.30 -6.57 -9.57
C THR A 228 -11.63 -7.21 -9.18
N VAL A 229 -12.71 -6.91 -9.92
CA VAL A 229 -14.03 -7.52 -9.69
C VAL A 229 -14.01 -9.02 -9.95
N LEU A 230 -13.37 -9.48 -11.03
CA LEU A 230 -13.27 -10.90 -11.34
C LEU A 230 -12.54 -11.65 -10.22
N ILE A 231 -11.40 -11.13 -9.76
CA ILE A 231 -10.63 -11.75 -8.66
C ILE A 231 -11.41 -11.71 -7.35
N SER A 232 -12.15 -10.63 -7.06
CA SER A 232 -12.91 -10.52 -5.80
C SER A 232 -14.03 -11.55 -5.69
N VAL A 233 -14.63 -11.96 -6.80
CA VAL A 233 -15.71 -12.97 -6.79
C VAL A 233 -15.21 -14.42 -6.83
N LEU A 234 -13.95 -14.67 -7.18
CA LEU A 234 -13.41 -16.05 -7.28
C LEU A 234 -13.61 -16.89 -6.00
N PRO A 235 -13.37 -16.39 -4.78
CA PRO A 235 -13.54 -17.20 -3.58
C PRO A 235 -14.97 -17.72 -3.36
N LEU A 236 -15.98 -17.06 -3.93
CA LEU A 236 -17.39 -17.51 -3.88
C LEU A 236 -17.59 -18.79 -4.71
N PHE A 237 -16.96 -18.89 -5.88
CA PHE A 237 -17.09 -20.07 -6.76
C PHE A 237 -16.43 -21.32 -6.20
N PHE A 238 -15.41 -21.13 -5.36
CA PHE A 238 -14.67 -22.20 -4.70
C PHE A 238 -15.18 -22.49 -3.27
N GLY A 239 -16.33 -21.91 -2.89
CA GLY A 239 -16.97 -22.17 -1.60
C GLY A 239 -16.16 -21.71 -0.38
N GLN A 240 -15.27 -20.73 -0.52
CA GLN A 240 -14.52 -20.17 0.63
C GLN A 240 -15.24 -19.00 1.29
N LEU A 241 -16.09 -18.33 0.53
CA LEU A 241 -16.94 -17.23 0.99
C LEU A 241 -18.38 -17.52 0.59
N HIS A 242 -19.32 -16.97 1.34
CA HIS A 242 -20.74 -17.32 1.28
C HIS A 242 -21.63 -16.07 1.09
N GLY A 243 -22.88 -16.18 1.53
CA GLY A 243 -23.95 -15.22 1.24
C GLY A 243 -23.66 -13.80 1.75
N PHE A 244 -22.98 -13.64 2.89
CA PHE A 244 -22.73 -12.30 3.44
C PHE A 244 -21.74 -11.54 2.55
N TYR A 245 -20.65 -12.20 2.14
CA TYR A 245 -19.70 -11.62 1.21
C TYR A 245 -20.31 -11.38 -0.18
N LEU A 246 -21.12 -12.31 -0.70
CA LEU A 246 -21.82 -12.13 -1.96
C LEU A 246 -22.68 -10.85 -1.94
N LEU A 247 -23.55 -10.70 -0.94
CA LEU A 247 -24.44 -9.54 -0.83
C LEU A 247 -23.66 -8.22 -0.65
N SER A 248 -22.57 -8.26 0.12
CA SER A 248 -21.72 -7.08 0.36
C SER A 248 -20.89 -6.69 -0.86
N SER A 249 -20.37 -7.67 -1.62
CA SER A 249 -19.47 -7.44 -2.75
C SER A 249 -20.19 -6.88 -3.98
N LEU A 250 -21.48 -7.16 -4.17
CA LEU A 250 -22.28 -6.65 -5.29
C LEU A 250 -22.26 -5.10 -5.40
N PRO A 251 -22.72 -4.34 -4.38
CA PRO A 251 -22.69 -2.88 -4.44
C PRO A 251 -21.25 -2.33 -4.49
N LEU A 252 -20.30 -3.00 -3.83
CA LEU A 252 -18.89 -2.60 -3.87
C LEU A 252 -18.31 -2.69 -5.29
N ASN A 253 -18.51 -3.82 -5.96
CA ASN A 253 -18.03 -4.06 -7.32
C ASN A 253 -18.75 -3.15 -8.33
N ALA A 254 -20.07 -2.98 -8.20
CA ALA A 254 -20.85 -2.12 -9.10
C ALA A 254 -20.41 -0.65 -9.03
N LEU A 255 -20.18 -0.11 -7.84
CA LEU A 255 -19.72 1.27 -7.66
C LEU A 255 -18.26 1.45 -8.12
N LEU A 256 -17.38 0.46 -7.92
CA LEU A 256 -16.01 0.50 -8.45
C LEU A 256 -16.03 0.63 -9.98
N LEU A 257 -16.80 -0.24 -10.65
CA LEU A 257 -16.94 -0.23 -12.10
C LEU A 257 -17.59 1.08 -12.59
N LYS A 258 -18.62 1.57 -11.90
CA LYS A 258 -19.27 2.85 -12.22
C LYS A 258 -18.28 4.01 -12.18
N HIS A 259 -17.49 4.14 -11.11
CA HIS A 259 -16.52 5.24 -10.99
C HIS A 259 -15.37 5.12 -11.99
N SER A 260 -14.89 3.91 -12.26
CA SER A 260 -13.91 3.66 -13.31
C SER A 260 -14.45 4.01 -14.70
N TRP A 261 -15.71 3.69 -14.98
CA TRP A 261 -16.39 4.06 -16.23
C TRP A 261 -16.61 5.57 -16.37
N GLU A 262 -17.06 6.24 -15.29
CA GLU A 262 -17.19 7.69 -15.24
C GLU A 262 -15.84 8.37 -15.56
N LEU A 263 -14.75 7.87 -15.00
CA LEU A 263 -13.39 8.38 -15.27
C LEU A 263 -12.93 8.08 -16.71
N TYR A 264 -13.23 6.89 -17.23
CA TYR A 264 -12.94 6.55 -18.63
C TYR A 264 -13.64 7.50 -19.62
N ARG A 265 -14.92 7.82 -19.37
CA ARG A 265 -15.69 8.73 -20.22
C ARG A 265 -15.19 10.18 -20.17
N ALA A 266 -14.74 10.66 -19.01
CA ALA A 266 -14.08 11.95 -18.90
C ALA A 266 -12.95 11.88 -17.85
N PRO A 267 -11.68 11.86 -18.28
CA PRO A 267 -10.50 11.77 -17.39
C PRO A 267 -10.22 13.02 -16.53
N GLU A 268 -11.23 13.55 -15.86
CA GLU A 268 -11.14 14.81 -15.11
C GLU A 268 -10.73 14.58 -13.66
N ARG A 269 -10.03 15.57 -13.10
CA ARG A 269 -9.55 15.55 -11.71
C ARG A 269 -10.64 15.20 -10.67
N PRO A 270 -11.87 15.77 -10.71
CA PRO A 270 -12.90 15.41 -9.72
C PRO A 270 -13.29 13.93 -9.74
N ARG A 271 -13.33 13.31 -10.93
CA ARG A 271 -13.64 11.88 -11.08
C ARG A 271 -12.48 11.01 -10.61
N ALA A 272 -11.24 11.42 -10.89
CA ALA A 272 -10.04 10.75 -10.38
C ALA A 272 -9.99 10.78 -8.83
N VAL A 273 -10.32 11.91 -8.21
CA VAL A 273 -10.42 12.03 -6.74
C VAL A 273 -11.50 11.12 -6.17
N ARG A 274 -12.67 11.07 -6.82
CA ARG A 274 -13.79 10.21 -6.39
C ARG A 274 -13.38 8.74 -6.43
N LEU A 275 -12.80 8.27 -7.54
CA LEU A 275 -12.32 6.89 -7.68
C LEU A 275 -11.18 6.58 -6.71
N TYR A 276 -10.22 7.49 -6.53
CA TYR A 276 -9.13 7.32 -5.57
C TYR A 276 -9.65 7.12 -4.13
N LYS A 277 -10.60 7.95 -3.69
CA LYS A 277 -11.20 7.81 -2.35
C LYS A 277 -12.03 6.54 -2.24
N TYR A 278 -12.87 6.27 -3.24
CA TYR A 278 -13.73 5.10 -3.26
C TYR A 278 -12.93 3.80 -3.29
N SER A 279 -11.85 3.71 -4.07
CA SER A 279 -11.01 2.51 -4.16
C SER A 279 -10.37 2.14 -2.81
N MET A 280 -9.98 3.11 -1.97
CA MET A 280 -9.52 2.82 -0.60
C MET A 280 -10.63 2.23 0.26
N LEU A 281 -11.83 2.83 0.21
CA LEU A 281 -12.99 2.33 0.95
C LEU A 281 -13.41 0.94 0.46
N TYR A 282 -13.43 0.73 -0.85
CA TYR A 282 -13.70 -0.56 -1.50
C TYR A 282 -12.80 -1.65 -0.94
N LEU A 283 -11.48 -1.43 -0.90
CA LEU A 283 -10.55 -2.44 -0.44
C LEU A 283 -10.75 -2.76 1.05
N ALA A 284 -10.93 -1.73 1.89
CA ALA A 284 -11.19 -1.92 3.31
C ALA A 284 -12.50 -2.69 3.55
N LEU A 285 -13.59 -2.30 2.90
CA LEU A 285 -14.89 -2.97 3.07
C LEU A 285 -14.89 -4.38 2.47
N ALA A 286 -14.19 -4.61 1.36
CA ALA A 286 -14.07 -5.94 0.77
C ALA A 286 -13.37 -6.90 1.74
N PHE A 287 -12.21 -6.53 2.30
CA PHE A 287 -11.49 -7.35 3.27
C PHE A 287 -12.28 -7.54 4.57
N ALA A 288 -12.97 -6.50 5.06
CA ALA A 288 -13.83 -6.61 6.24
C ALA A 288 -15.00 -7.58 5.98
N ALA A 289 -15.65 -7.48 4.82
CA ALA A 289 -16.75 -8.37 4.46
C ALA A 289 -16.29 -9.83 4.34
N MET A 290 -15.10 -10.07 3.79
CA MET A 290 -14.50 -11.42 3.76
C MET A 290 -14.24 -11.94 5.18
N ALA A 291 -13.69 -11.11 6.07
CA ALA A 291 -13.41 -11.50 7.45
C ALA A 291 -14.69 -11.83 8.23
N VAL A 292 -15.74 -11.00 8.08
CA VAL A 292 -17.04 -11.23 8.72
C VAL A 292 -17.71 -12.48 8.16
N ASP A 293 -17.71 -12.67 6.84
CA ASP A 293 -18.28 -13.86 6.23
C ASP A 293 -17.58 -15.13 6.75
N ARG A 294 -16.25 -15.15 6.77
CA ARG A 294 -15.48 -16.29 7.30
C ARG A 294 -15.79 -16.58 8.77
N ALA A 295 -16.01 -15.55 9.58
CA ALA A 295 -16.38 -15.72 10.99
C ALA A 295 -17.83 -16.19 11.21
N LEU A 296 -18.71 -16.08 10.21
CA LEU A 296 -20.10 -16.55 10.29
C LEU A 296 -20.25 -18.00 9.83
N TRP A 297 -19.35 -18.50 8.98
CA TRP A 297 -19.51 -19.75 8.25
C TRP A 297 -18.41 -20.78 8.54
N MET A 298 -17.50 -20.50 9.47
CA MET A 298 -16.40 -21.37 9.88
C MET A 298 -16.41 -21.55 11.40
#